data_AF-A0A950CZB1-F1
#
_entry.id   AF-A0A950CZB1-F1
#
_cell.length_a   1.000
_cell.length_b   1.000
_cell.length_c   1.000
_cell.angle_alpha   90.00
_cell.angle_beta   90.00
_cell.angle_gamma   90.00
#
_symmetry.space_group_name_H-M   'P 1'
#
loop_
_entity.id
_entity.type
_entity.pdbx_description
1 polymer ?
#
loop_
_entity_poly.entity_id
_entity_poly.type
_entity_poly.pdbx_seq_one_letter_code
_entity_poly.pdbx_strand_id
1 'polypeptide(L)'
;MLVAGVCNTDLELLQGYYAFSGTPGHEFVGEVVSAGDSSLAGQRVVGEINLACNRCEFCRHGLQRHCPNRTVLGIAQHPGAFAEFLTLPEENLHVLPDSLASEQAVFVEPLAAACEILDQVDIRPGTPVAVLGDGKLAARA
;
A
#
# COMPACT_ATOMS: atom_id res chain seq x y z
N MET A 1 -3.82 -13.65 6.69
CA MET A 1 -2.58 -12.90 6.41
C MET A 1 -1.45 -13.89 6.17
N LEU A 2 -0.56 -13.67 5.18
CA LEU A 2 0.57 -14.59 4.91
C LEU A 2 1.91 -14.00 5.37
N VAL A 3 2.20 -12.75 4.99
CA VAL A 3 3.39 -11.99 5.43
C VAL A 3 3.05 -10.51 5.48
N ALA A 4 3.65 -9.78 6.42
CA ALA A 4 3.55 -8.33 6.51
C ALA A 4 4.94 -7.71 6.67
N GLY A 5 5.16 -6.58 6.00
CA GLY A 5 6.37 -5.79 6.08
C GLY A 5 6.27 -4.74 7.19
N VAL A 6 7.41 -4.36 7.75
CA VAL A 6 7.49 -3.30 8.77
C VAL A 6 8.13 -2.06 8.17
N CYS A 7 7.35 -0.98 8.09
CA CYS A 7 7.78 0.32 7.60
C CYS A 7 8.23 1.22 8.76
N ASN A 8 8.99 2.28 8.46
CA ASN A 8 9.34 3.28 9.46
C ASN A 8 8.11 4.00 9.99
N THR A 9 7.09 4.19 9.15
CA THR A 9 5.81 4.78 9.56
C THR A 9 5.17 4.00 10.70
N ASP A 10 5.24 2.66 10.70
CA ASP A 10 4.70 1.86 11.81
C ASP A 10 5.41 2.19 13.15
N LEU A 11 6.72 2.42 13.10
CA LEU A 11 7.51 2.83 14.28
C LEU A 11 7.14 4.23 14.74
N GLU A 12 6.92 5.16 13.82
CA GLU A 12 6.49 6.52 14.13
C GLU A 12 5.09 6.56 14.75
N LEU A 13 4.15 5.72 14.25
CA LEU A 13 2.82 5.57 14.84
C LEU A 13 2.91 5.11 16.30
N LEU A 14 3.80 4.15 16.61
CA LEU A 14 4.06 3.71 17.99
C LEU A 14 4.67 4.81 18.88
N GLN A 15 5.36 5.79 18.28
CA GLN A 15 5.92 6.95 18.98
C GLN A 15 4.91 8.10 19.16
N GLY A 16 3.65 7.91 18.75
CA GLY A 16 2.57 8.89 18.93
C GLY A 16 2.29 9.76 17.70
N TYR A 17 2.89 9.45 16.56
CA TYR A 17 2.52 10.09 15.29
C TYR A 17 1.05 9.80 14.94
N TYR A 18 0.38 10.76 14.30
CA TYR A 18 -1.06 10.72 13.95
C TYR A 18 -2.05 10.52 15.12
N ALA A 19 -1.62 10.55 16.39
CA ALA A 19 -2.45 10.12 17.52
C ALA A 19 -3.12 8.75 17.25
N PHE A 20 -2.35 7.85 16.64
CA PHE A 20 -2.83 6.60 16.10
C PHE A 20 -3.40 5.67 17.18
N SER A 21 -4.49 4.98 16.84
CA SER A 21 -5.07 3.90 17.62
C SER A 21 -5.62 2.84 16.68
N GLY A 22 -5.33 1.57 16.96
CA GLY A 22 -5.76 0.43 16.15
C GLY A 22 -4.61 -0.49 15.79
N THR A 23 -4.81 -1.29 14.74
CA THR A 23 -3.82 -2.23 14.21
C THR A 23 -2.95 -1.53 13.16
N PRO A 24 -1.62 -1.47 13.32
CA PRO A 24 -0.73 -0.89 12.31
C PRO A 24 -0.40 -1.90 11.19
N GLY A 25 0.50 -1.51 10.28
CA GLY A 25 0.93 -2.33 9.15
C GLY A 25 0.16 -2.01 7.86
N HIS A 26 0.92 -1.75 6.80
CA HIS A 26 0.38 -1.37 5.48
C HIS A 26 1.12 -2.04 4.31
N GLU A 27 2.20 -2.77 4.59
CA GLU A 27 2.90 -3.62 3.62
C GLU A 27 2.48 -5.08 3.87
N PHE A 28 1.84 -5.76 2.92
CA PHE A 28 1.34 -7.13 3.16
C PHE A 28 1.19 -7.99 1.91
N VAL A 29 1.18 -9.31 2.13
CA VAL A 29 0.64 -10.32 1.21
C VAL A 29 -0.42 -11.13 1.97
N GLY A 30 -1.60 -11.24 1.38
CA GLY A 30 -2.72 -12.00 1.92
C GLY A 30 -3.24 -13.04 0.94
N GLU A 31 -4.12 -13.90 1.43
CA GLU A 31 -5.00 -14.75 0.62
C GLU A 31 -6.43 -14.28 0.87
N VAL A 32 -7.21 -14.11 -0.21
CA VAL A 32 -8.60 -13.68 -0.09
C VAL A 32 -9.46 -14.85 0.38
N VAL A 33 -10.01 -14.75 1.58
CA VAL A 33 -10.89 -15.80 2.13
C VAL A 33 -12.37 -15.58 1.79
N SER A 34 -12.76 -14.35 1.45
CA SER A 34 -14.13 -13.97 1.10
C SER A 34 -14.12 -12.65 0.33
N ALA A 35 -14.89 -12.58 -0.75
CA ALA A 35 -15.10 -11.40 -1.59
C ALA A 35 -16.50 -11.47 -2.22
N GLY A 36 -17.04 -10.32 -2.63
CA GLY A 36 -18.23 -10.23 -3.47
C GLY A 36 -17.99 -10.81 -4.86
N ASP A 37 -16.82 -10.53 -5.46
CA ASP A 37 -16.34 -11.30 -6.61
C ASP A 37 -15.76 -12.65 -6.17
N SER A 38 -16.52 -13.71 -6.40
CA SER A 38 -16.10 -15.09 -6.11
C SER A 38 -14.81 -15.53 -6.81
N SER A 39 -14.38 -14.86 -7.89
CA SER A 39 -13.13 -15.19 -8.60
C SER A 39 -11.88 -14.83 -7.80
N LEU A 40 -12.01 -13.94 -6.82
CA LEU A 40 -10.90 -13.54 -5.94
C LEU A 40 -10.65 -14.54 -4.81
N ALA A 41 -11.65 -15.32 -4.40
CA ALA A 41 -11.50 -16.24 -3.27
C ALA A 41 -10.39 -17.29 -3.54
N GLY A 42 -9.48 -17.46 -2.59
CA GLY A 42 -8.28 -18.29 -2.69
C GLY A 42 -7.10 -17.63 -3.40
N GLN A 43 -7.28 -16.46 -4.02
CA GLN A 43 -6.19 -15.76 -4.70
C GLN A 43 -5.25 -15.09 -3.71
N ARG A 44 -3.96 -15.15 -4.02
CA ARG A 44 -2.93 -14.41 -3.30
C ARG A 44 -2.88 -12.98 -3.80
N VAL A 45 -2.89 -12.02 -2.88
CA VAL A 45 -3.03 -10.59 -3.20
C VAL A 45 -2.08 -9.71 -2.38
N VAL A 46 -1.75 -8.56 -2.96
CA VAL A 46 -1.32 -7.35 -2.23
C VAL A 46 -2.42 -6.30 -2.38
N GLY A 47 -2.30 -5.12 -1.76
CA GLY A 47 -3.30 -4.08 -1.95
C GLY A 47 -2.82 -2.65 -1.79
N GLU A 48 -3.54 -1.75 -2.45
CA GLU A 48 -3.41 -0.30 -2.32
C GLU A 48 -3.80 0.16 -0.92
N ILE A 49 -2.94 0.94 -0.28
CA ILE A 49 -3.14 1.38 1.10
C ILE A 49 -4.06 2.60 1.22
N ASN A 50 -4.27 3.34 0.12
CA ASN A 50 -5.09 4.55 0.10
C ASN A 50 -6.51 4.20 -0.40
N LEU A 51 -7.49 4.29 0.50
CA LEU A 51 -8.88 3.97 0.19
C LEU A 51 -9.65 5.26 -0.02
N ALA A 52 -9.89 5.61 -1.28
CA ALA A 52 -10.67 6.79 -1.65
C ALA A 52 -12.17 6.56 -1.43
N CYS A 53 -12.93 7.64 -1.18
CA CYS A 53 -14.36 7.51 -0.92
C CYS A 53 -15.23 7.31 -2.18
N ASN A 54 -14.63 7.48 -3.36
CA ASN A 54 -15.23 7.38 -4.70
C ASN A 54 -16.48 8.22 -4.98
N ARG A 55 -16.80 9.18 -4.10
CA ARG A 55 -18.03 10.00 -4.20
C ARG A 55 -17.82 11.50 -4.11
N CYS A 56 -16.67 11.96 -3.61
CA CYS A 56 -16.35 13.40 -3.53
C CYS A 56 -15.96 13.99 -4.88
N GLU A 57 -15.86 15.33 -4.94
CA GLU A 57 -15.50 16.06 -6.16
C GLU A 57 -14.17 15.58 -6.76
N PHE A 58 -13.12 15.42 -5.95
CA PHE A 58 -11.82 14.93 -6.43
C PHE A 58 -11.92 13.54 -7.04
N CYS A 59 -12.58 12.60 -6.37
CA CYS A 59 -12.78 11.24 -6.88
C CYS A 59 -13.52 11.22 -8.22
N ARG A 60 -14.55 12.06 -8.39
CA ARG A 60 -15.32 12.15 -9.64
C ARG A 60 -14.49 12.69 -10.80
N HIS A 61 -13.43 13.44 -10.52
CA HIS A 61 -12.48 13.94 -11.51
C HIS A 61 -11.26 13.01 -11.71
N GLY A 62 -11.27 11.80 -11.16
CA GLY A 62 -10.13 10.88 -11.27
C GLY A 62 -8.93 11.26 -10.39
N LEU A 63 -9.15 12.08 -9.36
CA LEU A 63 -8.14 12.54 -8.41
C LEU A 63 -8.26 11.83 -7.06
N GLN A 64 -8.43 10.50 -7.07
CA GLN A 64 -8.62 9.68 -5.86
C GLN A 64 -7.50 9.86 -4.84
N ARG A 65 -6.25 10.05 -5.28
CA ARG A 65 -5.09 10.34 -4.43
C ARG A 65 -5.28 11.62 -3.57
N HIS A 66 -6.08 12.58 -4.05
CA HIS A 66 -6.42 13.81 -3.35
C HIS A 66 -7.76 13.76 -2.63
N CYS A 67 -8.34 12.58 -2.45
CA CYS A 67 -9.61 12.43 -1.74
C CYS A 67 -9.47 12.94 -0.29
N PRO A 68 -10.28 13.93 0.14
CA PRO A 68 -10.24 14.45 1.51
C PRO A 68 -10.87 13.49 2.53
N ASN A 69 -11.62 12.50 2.06
CA ASN A 69 -12.27 11.49 2.87
C ASN A 69 -11.55 10.13 2.78
N ARG A 70 -10.29 10.10 2.33
CA ARG A 70 -9.56 8.85 2.23
C ARG A 70 -9.25 8.31 3.62
N THR A 71 -9.33 7.00 3.77
CA THR A 71 -8.71 6.28 4.88
C THR A 71 -7.44 5.61 4.37
N VAL A 72 -6.50 5.32 5.27
CA VAL A 72 -5.23 4.69 4.92
C VAL A 72 -5.04 3.45 5.78
N LEU A 73 -4.89 2.30 5.11
CA LEU A 73 -4.66 1.00 5.75
C LEU A 73 -3.54 1.12 6.80
N GLY A 74 -3.83 0.75 8.05
CA GLY A 74 -2.83 0.73 9.12
C GLY A 74 -2.27 2.08 9.56
N ILE A 75 -2.77 3.20 9.03
CA ILE A 75 -2.23 4.55 9.30
C ILE A 75 -3.34 5.52 9.72
N ALA A 76 -4.42 5.64 8.95
CA ALA A 76 -5.44 6.66 9.16
C ALA A 76 -6.84 6.08 9.01
N GLN A 77 -7.55 5.91 10.13
CA GLN A 77 -8.97 5.52 10.16
C GLN A 77 -9.29 4.18 9.46
N HIS A 78 -8.30 3.31 9.28
CA HIS A 78 -8.48 1.95 8.77
C HIS A 78 -7.54 0.97 9.48
N PRO A 79 -8.04 -0.14 10.07
CA PRO A 79 -7.20 -1.17 10.67
C PRO A 79 -6.22 -1.77 9.66
N GLY A 80 -4.98 -2.01 10.08
CA GLY A 80 -3.87 -2.46 9.25
C GLY A 80 -3.63 -3.96 9.23
N ALA A 81 -2.49 -4.32 8.63
CA ALA A 81 -2.12 -5.69 8.27
C ALA A 81 -1.42 -6.50 9.36
N PHE A 82 -1.07 -5.92 10.51
CA PHE A 82 -0.54 -6.68 11.65
C PHE A 82 -1.66 -7.38 12.44
N ALA A 83 -2.51 -8.11 11.71
CA ALA A 83 -3.60 -8.93 12.21
C ALA A 83 -3.76 -10.17 11.33
N GLU A 84 -4.48 -11.19 11.83
CA GLU A 84 -4.74 -12.41 11.06
C GLU A 84 -5.63 -12.14 9.83
N PHE A 85 -6.55 -11.17 9.96
CA PHE A 85 -7.50 -10.76 8.93
C PHE A 85 -7.59 -9.23 8.85
N LEU A 86 -7.87 -8.73 7.66
CA LEU A 86 -8.23 -7.35 7.37
C LEU A 86 -9.29 -7.33 6.26
N THR A 87 -9.92 -6.18 6.05
CA THR A 87 -10.83 -5.96 4.92
C THR A 87 -10.28 -4.85 4.04
N LEU A 88 -10.41 -4.98 2.72
CA LEU A 88 -10.15 -3.93 1.74
C LEU A 88 -11.24 -3.96 0.67
N PRO A 89 -11.53 -2.83 0.01
CA PRO A 89 -12.31 -2.81 -1.23
C PRO A 89 -11.64 -3.70 -2.29
N GLU A 90 -12.44 -4.41 -3.10
CA GLU A 90 -11.91 -5.30 -4.14
C GLU A 90 -11.07 -4.55 -5.17
N GLU A 91 -11.44 -3.30 -5.48
CA GLU A 91 -10.69 -2.41 -6.37
C GLU A 91 -9.29 -2.03 -5.85
N ASN A 92 -9.03 -2.23 -4.56
CA ASN A 92 -7.72 -2.00 -3.95
C ASN A 92 -6.85 -3.27 -3.99
N LEU A 93 -7.36 -4.41 -4.43
CA LEU A 93 -6.61 -5.67 -4.44
C LEU A 93 -5.90 -5.89 -5.78
N HIS A 94 -4.65 -6.31 -5.70
CA HIS A 94 -3.86 -6.75 -6.84
C HIS A 94 -3.54 -8.23 -6.70
N VAL A 95 -4.07 -9.05 -7.62
CA VAL A 95 -3.78 -10.49 -7.67
C VAL A 95 -2.33 -10.71 -8.07
N LEU A 96 -1.63 -11.53 -7.28
CA LEU A 96 -0.24 -11.88 -7.54
C LEU A 96 -0.16 -13.06 -8.52
N PRO A 97 0.83 -13.06 -9.43
CA PRO A 97 1.15 -14.26 -10.19
C PRO A 97 1.77 -15.32 -9.27
N ASP A 98 1.47 -16.59 -9.54
CA ASP A 98 1.98 -17.74 -8.76
C ASP A 98 3.52 -17.80 -8.72
N SER A 99 4.18 -17.28 -9.75
CA SER A 99 5.63 -17.28 -9.87
C SER A 99 6.35 -16.29 -8.95
N LEU A 100 5.64 -15.34 -8.34
CA LEU A 100 6.26 -14.36 -7.44
C LEU A 100 6.22 -14.90 -6.01
N ALA A 101 7.34 -14.89 -5.28
CA ALA A 101 7.35 -15.33 -3.88
C ALA A 101 6.71 -14.28 -2.95
N SER A 102 6.06 -14.70 -1.87
CA SER A 102 5.42 -13.79 -0.91
C SER A 102 6.44 -12.84 -0.26
N GLU A 103 7.63 -13.33 0.04
CA GLU A 103 8.74 -12.57 0.62
C GLU A 103 9.28 -11.47 -0.31
N GLN A 104 9.04 -11.60 -1.62
CA GLN A 104 9.34 -10.56 -2.62
C GLN A 104 8.13 -9.63 -2.79
N ALA A 105 6.94 -10.20 -2.90
CA ALA A 105 5.70 -9.46 -3.12
C ALA A 105 5.34 -8.52 -1.97
N VAL A 106 5.77 -8.80 -0.72
CA VAL A 106 5.54 -7.91 0.42
C VAL A 106 6.13 -6.50 0.22
N PHE A 107 7.11 -6.36 -0.67
CA PHE A 107 7.73 -5.07 -1.00
C PHE A 107 7.05 -4.31 -2.14
N VAL A 108 5.90 -4.77 -2.64
CA VAL A 108 5.16 -4.06 -3.71
C VAL A 108 4.75 -2.67 -3.26
N GLU A 109 4.20 -2.49 -2.05
CA GLU A 109 3.79 -1.17 -1.54
C GLU A 109 4.97 -0.18 -1.46
N PRO A 110 6.10 -0.50 -0.81
CA PRO A 110 7.21 0.45 -0.71
C PRO A 110 7.91 0.69 -2.06
N LEU A 111 7.87 -0.29 -2.98
CA LEU A 111 8.34 -0.11 -4.34
C LEU A 111 7.41 0.83 -5.12
N ALA A 112 6.10 0.69 -5.01
CA ALA A 112 5.13 1.59 -5.62
C ALA A 112 5.32 3.03 -5.11
N ALA A 113 5.54 3.20 -3.80
CA ALA A 113 5.88 4.49 -3.22
C ALA A 113 7.18 5.09 -3.77
N ALA A 114 8.21 4.27 -3.99
CA ALA A 114 9.45 4.71 -4.63
C ALA A 114 9.25 5.08 -6.11
N CYS A 115 8.41 4.34 -6.83
CA CYS A 115 8.11 4.58 -8.24
C CYS A 115 7.20 5.80 -8.49
N GLU A 116 6.45 6.28 -7.51
CA GLU A 116 5.57 7.47 -7.66
C GLU A 116 6.34 8.71 -8.14
N ILE A 117 7.64 8.82 -7.86
CA ILE A 117 8.46 9.92 -8.38
C ILE A 117 8.50 9.93 -9.91
N LEU A 118 8.44 8.76 -10.56
CA LEU A 118 8.47 8.62 -12.02
C LEU A 118 7.20 9.16 -12.68
N ASP A 119 6.07 9.20 -11.94
CA ASP A 119 4.84 9.84 -12.39
C ASP A 119 4.91 11.38 -12.27
N GLN A 120 5.82 11.90 -11.44
CA GLN A 120 5.95 13.33 -11.16
C GLN A 120 7.06 14.00 -11.98
N VAL A 121 8.09 13.25 -12.38
CA VAL A 121 9.24 13.76 -13.14
C VAL A 121 9.59 12.86 -14.33
N ASP A 122 9.85 13.47 -15.48
CA ASP A 122 10.34 12.77 -16.68
C ASP A 122 11.85 12.49 -16.55
N ILE A 123 12.20 11.26 -16.12
CA ILE A 123 13.58 10.78 -16.05
C ILE A 123 13.88 9.94 -17.30
N ARG A 124 14.68 10.49 -18.21
CA ARG A 124 15.08 9.82 -19.46
C ARG A 124 16.36 9.02 -19.30
N PRO A 125 16.59 8.01 -20.16
CA PRO A 125 17.88 7.32 -20.21
C PRO A 125 19.04 8.32 -20.36
N GLY A 126 20.05 8.21 -19.48
CA GLY A 126 21.21 9.11 -19.47
C GLY A 126 21.03 10.39 -18.66
N THR A 127 19.85 10.64 -18.07
CA THR A 127 19.68 11.73 -17.10
C THR A 127 20.55 11.47 -15.87
N PRO A 128 21.46 12.38 -15.49
CA PRO A 128 22.21 12.25 -14.25
C PRO A 128 21.27 12.42 -13.06
N VAL A 129 21.21 11.42 -12.19
CA VAL A 129 20.38 11.41 -10.98
C VAL A 129 21.28 11.25 -9.75
N ALA A 130 20.95 11.98 -8.69
CA ALA A 130 21.55 11.80 -7.37
C ALA A 130 20.47 11.34 -6.39
N VAL A 131 20.70 10.20 -5.73
CA VAL A 131 19.86 9.70 -4.64
C VAL A 131 20.52 10.11 -3.33
N LEU A 132 19.81 10.88 -2.50
CA LEU A 132 20.31 11.36 -1.20
C LEU A 132 19.64 10.58 -0.08
N GLY A 133 20.42 9.75 0.61
CA GLY A 133 19.97 8.86 1.67
C GLY A 133 20.04 7.39 1.27
N ASP A 134 20.18 6.51 2.26
CA ASP A 134 20.33 5.05 2.12
C ASP A 134 19.18 4.26 2.77
N GLY A 135 18.06 4.95 3.07
CA GLY A 135 16.87 4.35 3.66
C GLY A 135 16.19 3.33 2.73
N LYS A 136 15.21 2.59 3.28
CA LYS A 136 14.52 1.48 2.58
C LYS A 136 13.88 1.90 1.23
N LEU A 137 13.44 3.15 1.11
CA LEU A 137 12.94 3.74 -0.14
C LEU A 137 14.07 3.94 -1.17
N ALA A 138 15.24 4.43 -0.73
CA ALA A 138 16.38 4.67 -1.60
C ALA A 138 17.03 3.37 -2.10
N ALA A 139 17.09 2.34 -1.27
CA ALA A 139 17.64 1.03 -1.65
C ALA A 139 16.76 0.25 -2.65
N ARG A 140 15.58 0.77 -2.99
CA ARG A 140 14.58 0.16 -3.88
C ARG A 140 14.19 1.07 -5.06
N ALA A 141 14.86 2.21 -5.20
CA ALA A 141 14.72 3.15 -6.31
C ALA A 141 15.70 2.83 -7.46
#